data_AF-A0A2I0IAY0-F1
#
_entry.id   AF-A0A2I0IAY0-F1
#
_cell.length_a   1.000
_cell.length_b   1.000
_cell.length_c   1.000
_cell.angle_alpha   90.00
_cell.angle_beta   90.00
_cell.angle_gamma   90.00
#
_symmetry.space_group_name_H-M   'P 1'
#
loop_
_entity.id
_entity.type
_entity.pdbx_description
1 polymer ?
#
loop_
_entity_poly.entity_id
_entity_poly.type
_entity_poly.pdbx_seq_one_letter_code
_entity_poly.pdbx_strand_id
1 'polypeptide(L)'
;MDLVIIPAGVPRKPGMTRDDLFKINAGIVRTLCEGIVKSCPRAIVNLISNPVNSTVPIAAEVFKKAGTYDPRHLLGVNMLDVVRANTFVAEVLGIDPRQVDVPVVGGHAGVTILPLLSQVKPPSTFTPEETDTTKTIITN
;
A
#
# COMPACT_ATOMS: atom_id res chain seq x y z
N MET A 1 -19.58 -4.64 11.99
CA MET A 1 -18.82 -4.17 10.81
C MET A 1 -17.96 -5.32 10.37
N ASP A 2 -18.03 -5.66 9.08
CA ASP A 2 -17.27 -6.78 8.51
C ASP A 2 -15.97 -6.30 7.82
N LEU A 3 -15.96 -5.03 7.39
CA LEU A 3 -14.81 -4.35 6.78
C LEU A 3 -14.67 -2.94 7.37
N VAL A 4 -13.44 -2.55 7.69
CA VAL A 4 -13.06 -1.20 8.11
C VAL A 4 -11.97 -0.69 7.16
N ILE A 5 -12.20 0.46 6.54
CA ILE A 5 -11.22 1.12 5.67
C ILE A 5 -10.71 2.36 6.40
N ILE A 6 -9.39 2.48 6.52
CA ILE A 6 -8.75 3.59 7.24
C ILE A 6 -7.93 4.44 6.26
N PRO A 7 -8.56 5.43 5.59
CA PRO A 7 -7.85 6.48 4.85
C PRO A 7 -7.41 7.64 5.75
N ALA A 8 -7.78 7.61 7.04
CA ALA A 8 -7.53 8.70 7.97
C ALA A 8 -6.02 8.97 8.13
N GLY A 9 -5.64 10.23 8.01
CA GLY A 9 -4.26 10.64 8.15
C GLY A 9 -4.10 12.07 7.68
N VAL A 10 -2.97 12.67 8.05
CA VAL A 10 -2.58 13.98 7.56
C VAL A 10 -1.76 13.77 6.28
N PRO A 11 -2.04 14.50 5.19
CA PRO A 11 -1.16 14.50 4.02
C PRO A 11 0.12 15.27 4.34
N ARG A 12 1.21 14.93 3.65
CA ARG A 12 2.47 15.68 3.80
C ARG A 12 2.25 17.14 3.39
N LYS A 13 2.59 18.07 4.29
CA LYS A 13 2.57 19.52 4.02
C LYS A 13 3.98 20.03 3.68
N PRO A 14 4.11 21.12 2.91
CA PRO A 14 5.39 21.81 2.74
C PRO A 14 6.02 22.12 4.12
N GLY A 15 7.32 21.85 4.26
CA GLY A 15 8.05 22.04 5.53
C GLY A 15 7.93 20.88 6.54
N MET A 16 7.08 19.87 6.30
CA MET A 16 6.96 18.70 7.17
C MET A 16 8.00 17.63 6.83
N THR A 17 8.72 17.12 7.84
CA THR A 17 9.64 16.00 7.65
C THR A 17 8.87 14.69 7.49
N ARG A 18 9.52 13.64 6.97
CA ARG A 18 8.94 12.30 6.93
C ARG A 18 8.62 11.77 8.34
N ASP A 19 9.46 12.14 9.30
CA ASP A 19 9.36 11.70 10.69
C ASP A 19 8.18 12.35 11.42
N ASP A 20 7.93 13.63 11.16
CA ASP A 20 6.76 14.35 11.71
C ASP A 20 5.46 13.74 11.22
N LEU A 21 5.38 13.46 9.91
CA LEU A 21 4.23 12.80 9.30
C LEU A 21 3.99 11.42 9.92
N PHE A 22 5.06 10.64 10.10
CA PHE A 22 4.98 9.33 10.73
C PHE A 22 4.43 9.42 12.16
N LYS A 23 4.94 10.33 13.00
CA LYS A 23 4.49 10.48 14.39
C LYS A 23 3.00 10.81 14.49
N ILE A 24 2.52 11.72 13.63
CA ILE A 24 1.11 12.10 13.60
C ILE A 24 0.24 10.91 13.19
N ASN A 25 0.56 10.28 12.05
CA ASN A 25 -0.26 9.20 11.53
C ASN A 25 -0.17 7.92 12.37
N ALA A 26 0.96 7.66 13.03
CA ALA A 26 1.09 6.57 14.01
C ALA A 26 0.10 6.74 15.17
N GLY A 27 -0.04 7.95 15.71
CA GLY A 27 -1.00 8.25 16.77
C GLY A 27 -2.47 8.07 16.32
N ILE A 28 -2.80 8.56 15.12
CA ILE A 28 -4.13 8.40 14.53
C ILE A 28 -4.46 6.92 14.33
N VAL A 29 -3.58 6.18 13.67
CA VAL A 29 -3.78 4.74 13.40
C VAL A 29 -3.92 3.96 14.69
N ARG A 30 -3.07 4.21 15.69
CA ARG A 30 -3.17 3.56 17.00
C ARG A 30 -4.54 3.77 17.62
N THR A 31 -5.01 5.02 17.67
CA THR A 31 -6.29 5.39 18.30
C THR A 31 -7.47 4.71 17.59
N LEU A 32 -7.45 4.69 16.25
CA LEU A 32 -8.49 4.02 15.47
C LEU A 32 -8.47 2.50 15.66
N CYS A 33 -7.28 1.88 15.70
CA CYS A 33 -7.13 0.46 15.97
C CYS A 33 -7.62 0.09 17.38
N GLU A 34 -7.36 0.92 18.40
CA GLU A 34 -7.92 0.73 19.75
C GLU A 34 -9.47 0.78 19.76
N GLY A 35 -10.07 1.57 18.86
CA GLY A 35 -11.53 1.56 18.63
C GLY A 35 -12.01 0.26 17.97
N ILE A 36 -11.31 -0.22 16.93
CA ILE A 36 -11.63 -1.49 16.24
C ILE A 36 -11.60 -2.67 17.22
N VAL A 37 -10.57 -2.74 18.07
CA VAL A 37 -10.44 -3.77 19.12
C VAL A 37 -11.70 -3.83 20.00
N LYS A 38 -12.25 -2.67 20.39
CA LYS A 38 -13.40 -2.60 21.29
C LYS A 38 -14.73 -2.90 20.60
N SER A 39 -14.88 -2.52 19.33
CA SER A 39 -16.17 -2.50 18.66
C SER A 39 -16.37 -3.61 17.61
N CYS A 40 -15.30 -4.00 16.92
CA CYS A 40 -15.36 -4.97 15.82
C CYS A 40 -14.04 -5.74 15.61
N PRO A 41 -13.56 -6.50 16.62
CA PRO A 41 -12.23 -7.13 16.60
C PRO A 41 -12.03 -8.21 15.53
N ARG A 42 -13.09 -8.63 14.82
CA ARG A 42 -13.05 -9.62 13.74
C ARG A 42 -13.22 -9.01 12.35
N ALA A 43 -13.32 -7.68 12.23
CA ALA A 43 -13.45 -7.03 10.95
C ALA A 43 -12.16 -7.16 10.13
N ILE A 44 -12.30 -7.24 8.80
CA ILE A 44 -11.18 -7.03 7.89
C ILE A 44 -10.80 -5.54 7.96
N VAL A 45 -9.52 -5.24 8.07
CA VAL A 45 -8.99 -3.88 8.19
C VAL A 45 -8.11 -3.58 6.98
N ASN A 46 -8.58 -2.65 6.15
CA ASN A 46 -7.83 -2.10 5.01
C ASN A 46 -7.19 -0.77 5.42
N LEU A 47 -5.89 -0.79 5.69
CA LEU A 47 -5.13 0.35 6.18
C LEU A 47 -4.48 1.10 5.00
N ILE A 48 -4.91 2.34 4.77
CA ILE A 48 -4.39 3.23 3.71
C ILE A 48 -3.48 4.32 4.29
N SER A 49 -3.63 4.63 5.59
CA SER A 49 -2.86 5.67 6.29
C SER A 49 -1.35 5.55 6.08
N ASN A 50 -0.76 6.56 5.44
CA ASN A 50 0.68 6.58 5.20
C ASN A 50 1.50 6.90 6.46
N PRO A 51 2.72 6.37 6.60
CA PRO A 51 3.35 5.40 5.70
C PRO A 51 2.88 3.96 5.95
N VAL A 52 2.29 3.29 4.94
CA VAL A 52 1.71 1.93 5.07
C VAL A 52 2.74 0.93 5.62
N ASN A 53 3.99 1.03 5.17
CA ASN A 53 5.11 0.19 5.61
C ASN A 53 5.34 0.20 7.13
N SER A 54 4.87 1.23 7.85
CA SER A 54 5.04 1.36 9.29
C SER A 54 3.71 1.33 10.04
N THR A 55 2.63 1.83 9.44
CA THR A 55 1.31 1.85 10.09
C THR A 55 0.70 0.45 10.19
N VAL A 56 0.97 -0.46 9.24
CA VAL A 56 0.53 -1.86 9.32
C VAL A 56 1.16 -2.59 10.53
N PRO A 57 2.50 -2.56 10.72
CA PRO A 57 3.12 -3.07 11.96
C PRO A 57 2.54 -2.45 13.23
N ILE A 58 2.26 -1.13 13.25
CA ILE A 58 1.65 -0.48 14.42
C ILE A 58 0.27 -1.07 14.73
N ALA A 59 -0.59 -1.21 13.72
CA ALA A 59 -1.92 -1.81 13.88
C ALA A 59 -1.82 -3.26 14.39
N ALA A 60 -0.89 -4.04 13.84
CA ALA A 60 -0.63 -5.41 14.27
C ALA A 60 -0.25 -5.48 15.77
N GLU A 61 0.64 -4.60 16.25
CA GLU A 61 1.02 -4.56 17.66
C GLU A 61 -0.12 -4.13 18.58
N VAL A 62 -0.98 -3.19 18.16
CA VAL A 62 -2.19 -2.82 18.90
C VAL A 62 -3.12 -4.02 19.06
N PHE A 63 -3.35 -4.77 17.98
CA PHE A 63 -4.21 -5.96 18.01
C PHE A 63 -3.59 -7.11 18.81
N LYS A 64 -2.27 -7.31 18.74
CA LYS A 64 -1.55 -8.33 19.52
C LYS A 64 -1.66 -8.04 21.02
N LYS A 65 -1.44 -6.79 21.42
CA LYS A 65 -1.58 -6.36 22.82
C LYS A 65 -2.99 -6.57 23.35
N ALA A 66 -3.99 -6.49 22.48
CA ALA A 66 -5.38 -6.75 22.81
C ALA A 66 -5.82 -8.23 22.69
N GLY A 67 -4.95 -9.13 22.22
CA GLY A 67 -5.29 -10.54 21.99
C GLY A 67 -6.28 -10.77 20.84
N THR A 68 -6.40 -9.82 19.90
CA THR A 68 -7.38 -9.86 18.79
C THR A 68 -6.71 -9.94 17.41
N TYR A 69 -5.39 -10.07 17.36
CA TYR A 69 -4.64 -10.09 16.10
C TYR A 69 -4.93 -11.34 15.27
N ASP A 70 -5.44 -11.13 14.07
CA ASP A 70 -5.49 -12.12 13.00
C ASP A 70 -4.72 -11.59 11.78
N PRO A 71 -3.60 -12.22 11.39
CA PRO A 71 -2.80 -11.77 10.24
C PRO A 71 -3.57 -11.86 8.91
N ARG A 72 -4.68 -12.61 8.82
CA ARG A 72 -5.52 -12.71 7.62
C ARG A 72 -6.50 -11.54 7.48
N HIS A 73 -6.69 -10.76 8.53
CA HIS A 73 -7.66 -9.67 8.56
C HIS A 73 -7.03 -8.27 8.58
N LEU A 74 -5.70 -8.13 8.63
CA LEU A 74 -5.03 -6.83 8.55
C LEU A 74 -4.29 -6.71 7.22
N LEU A 75 -4.76 -5.81 6.34
CA LEU A 75 -4.20 -5.57 5.02
C LEU A 75 -3.74 -4.12 4.86
N GLY A 76 -2.46 -3.94 4.52
CA GLY A 76 -1.96 -2.67 4.02
C GLY A 76 -2.36 -2.50 2.56
N VAL A 77 -3.07 -1.42 2.24
CA VAL A 77 -3.54 -1.19 0.87
C VAL A 77 -2.40 -0.63 0.02
N ASN A 78 -1.90 -1.42 -0.94
CA ASN A 78 -0.92 -1.02 -1.95
C ASN A 78 -1.49 -1.04 -3.39
N MET A 79 -2.81 -1.17 -3.53
CA MET A 79 -3.47 -1.28 -4.85
C MET A 79 -3.21 -0.11 -5.79
N LEU A 80 -2.87 1.08 -5.27
CA LEU A 80 -2.49 2.22 -6.11
C LEU A 80 -1.21 1.95 -6.91
N ASP A 81 -0.27 1.18 -6.34
CA ASP A 81 0.97 0.84 -7.04
C ASP A 81 0.70 -0.12 -8.20
N VAL A 82 -0.25 -1.05 -8.02
CA VAL A 82 -0.73 -1.95 -9.09
C VAL A 82 -1.45 -1.15 -10.18
N VAL A 83 -2.33 -0.22 -9.82
CA VAL A 83 -3.01 0.66 -10.79
C VAL A 83 -2.00 1.47 -11.60
N ARG A 84 -0.98 2.03 -10.95
CA ARG A 84 0.13 2.74 -11.62
C ARG A 84 0.89 1.81 -12.55
N ALA A 85 1.27 0.63 -12.07
CA ALA A 85 2.02 -0.34 -12.86
C ALA A 85 1.26 -0.77 -14.12
N ASN A 86 -0.03 -1.10 -14.00
CA ASN A 86 -0.88 -1.47 -15.12
C ASN A 86 -1.01 -0.32 -16.13
N THR A 87 -1.14 0.92 -15.64
CA THR A 87 -1.25 2.11 -16.50
C THR A 87 0.02 2.32 -17.32
N PHE A 88 1.18 2.39 -16.67
CA PHE A 88 2.44 2.67 -17.37
C PHE A 88 2.88 1.52 -18.28
N VAL A 89 2.63 0.27 -17.89
CA VAL A 89 2.90 -0.87 -18.77
C VAL A 89 1.97 -0.86 -19.98
N ALA A 90 0.69 -0.50 -19.82
CA ALA A 90 -0.23 -0.38 -20.95
C ALA A 90 0.17 0.72 -21.92
N GLU A 91 0.70 1.85 -21.42
CA GLU A 91 1.24 2.93 -22.25
C GLU A 91 2.42 2.44 -23.10
N VAL A 92 3.36 1.68 -22.51
CA VAL A 92 4.50 1.08 -23.24
C VAL A 92 4.02 0.08 -24.30
N LEU A 93 3.01 -0.73 -23.99
CA LEU A 93 2.48 -1.75 -24.88
C LEU A 93 1.48 -1.23 -25.91
N GLY A 94 0.98 0.01 -25.76
CA GLY A 94 -0.05 0.59 -26.62
C GLY A 94 -1.42 -0.12 -26.51
N ILE A 95 -1.75 -0.66 -25.33
CA ILE A 95 -3.01 -1.39 -25.08
C ILE A 95 -3.86 -0.74 -24.00
N ASP A 96 -5.06 -1.25 -23.76
CA ASP A 96 -5.93 -0.77 -22.70
C ASP A 96 -5.39 -1.19 -21.32
N PRO A 97 -5.23 -0.28 -20.33
CA PRO A 97 -4.75 -0.62 -19.00
C PRO A 97 -5.63 -1.61 -18.24
N ARG A 98 -6.89 -1.76 -18.63
CA ARG A 98 -7.80 -2.79 -18.08
C ARG A 98 -7.46 -4.20 -18.53
N GLN A 99 -6.65 -4.33 -19.57
CA GLN A 99 -6.16 -5.62 -20.09
C GLN A 99 -4.80 -5.98 -19.50
N VAL A 100 -4.20 -5.10 -18.70
CA VAL A 100 -2.90 -5.29 -18.08
C VAL A 100 -3.05 -5.67 -16.61
N ASP A 101 -2.28 -6.67 -16.18
CA ASP A 101 -2.14 -7.07 -14.79
C ASP A 101 -0.64 -7.27 -14.47
N VAL A 102 -0.08 -6.37 -13.68
CA VAL A 102 1.31 -6.39 -13.21
C VAL A 102 1.32 -6.65 -11.71
N PRO A 103 1.85 -7.79 -11.25
CA PRO A 103 2.03 -8.02 -9.83
C PRO A 103 3.02 -7.01 -9.24
N VAL A 104 2.64 -6.37 -8.12
CA VAL A 104 3.52 -5.47 -7.36
C VAL A 104 3.70 -6.02 -5.95
N VAL A 105 4.96 -6.16 -5.53
CA VAL A 105 5.33 -6.73 -4.23
C VAL A 105 6.26 -5.79 -3.46
N GLY A 106 6.60 -6.16 -2.22
CA GLY A 106 7.48 -5.39 -1.35
C GLY A 106 6.70 -4.49 -0.39
N GLY A 107 6.89 -3.18 -0.51
CA GLY A 107 6.22 -2.15 0.30
C GLY A 107 5.55 -1.08 -0.56
N HIS A 108 5.12 0.00 0.10
CA HIS A 108 4.38 1.13 -0.48
C HIS A 108 5.15 2.46 -0.30
N ALA A 109 6.48 2.44 -0.46
CA ALA A 109 7.30 3.65 -0.39
C ALA A 109 8.59 3.53 -1.22
N GLY A 110 8.73 4.36 -2.25
CA GLY A 110 9.96 4.46 -3.03
C GLY A 110 10.42 3.11 -3.57
N VAL A 111 11.71 2.83 -3.39
CA VAL A 111 12.38 1.58 -3.81
C VAL A 111 11.82 0.30 -3.16
N THR A 112 10.95 0.41 -2.15
CA THR A 112 10.28 -0.77 -1.60
C THR A 112 9.17 -1.29 -2.51
N ILE A 113 8.66 -0.47 -3.44
CA ILE A 113 7.64 -0.85 -4.42
C ILE A 113 8.35 -1.62 -5.54
N LEU A 114 8.00 -2.89 -5.74
CA LEU A 114 8.66 -3.76 -6.72
C LEU A 114 7.64 -4.32 -7.74
N PRO A 115 7.49 -3.68 -8.92
CA PRO A 115 6.69 -4.23 -10.01
C PRO A 115 7.41 -5.40 -10.69
N LEU A 116 6.75 -6.55 -10.78
CA LEU A 116 7.28 -7.78 -11.38
C LEU A 116 6.93 -7.82 -12.87
N LEU A 117 7.64 -7.02 -13.68
CA LEU A 117 7.39 -6.93 -15.13
C LEU A 117 7.54 -8.27 -15.87
N SER A 118 8.34 -9.19 -15.33
CA SER A 118 8.48 -10.56 -15.86
C SER A 118 7.22 -11.42 -15.70
N GLN A 119 6.24 -10.98 -14.89
CA GLN A 119 4.98 -11.68 -14.62
C GLN A 119 3.76 -10.92 -15.15
N VAL A 120 3.98 -9.91 -16.01
CA VAL A 120 2.89 -9.15 -16.63
C VAL A 120 1.94 -10.07 -17.38
N LYS A 121 0.65 -9.75 -17.33
CA LYS A 121 -0.37 -10.30 -18.23
C LYS A 121 -0.97 -9.15 -19.06
N PRO A 122 -1.11 -9.30 -20.39
CA PRO A 122 -0.63 -10.42 -21.20
C PRO A 122 0.91 -10.53 -21.20
N PRO A 123 1.48 -11.75 -21.33
CA PRO A 123 2.94 -11.93 -21.36
C PRO A 123 3.57 -11.06 -22.44
N SER A 124 4.50 -10.19 -22.01
CA SER A 124 5.16 -9.21 -22.86
C SER A 124 6.65 -9.15 -22.53
N THR A 125 7.47 -8.77 -23.51
CA THR A 125 8.92 -8.60 -23.33
C THR A 125 9.24 -7.12 -23.36
N PHE A 126 10.08 -6.67 -22.43
CA PHE A 126 10.52 -5.28 -22.34
C PHE A 126 12.03 -5.22 -22.58
N THR A 127 12.47 -4.16 -23.24
CA THR A 127 13.89 -3.81 -23.29
C THR A 127 14.40 -3.39 -21.89
N PRO A 128 15.71 -3.41 -21.65
CA PRO A 128 16.28 -2.90 -20.41
C PRO A 128 15.89 -1.44 -20.12
N GLU A 129 15.81 -0.60 -21.16
CA GLU A 129 15.44 0.81 -21.05
C GLU A 129 13.98 0.99 -20.63
N GLU A 130 13.04 0.26 -21.26
CA GLU A 130 11.63 0.26 -20.86
C GLU A 130 11.45 -0.26 -19.45
N THR A 131 12.22 -1.29 -19.07
CA THR A 131 12.21 -1.87 -17.72
C THR A 131 12.61 -0.83 -16.67
N ASP A 132 13.72 -0.13 -16.87
CA ASP A 132 14.24 0.84 -15.90
C ASP A 132 13.37 2.10 -15.84
N THR A 133 12.88 2.57 -16.99
CA THR A 133 11.94 3.70 -17.07
C THR A 133 10.64 3.38 -16.33
N THR A 134 10.04 2.23 -16.62
CA THR A 134 8.78 1.80 -15.99
C THR A 134 8.93 1.65 -14.47
N LYS A 135 10.02 1.02 -14.01
CA LYS A 135 10.32 0.90 -12.57
C LYS A 135 10.46 2.27 -11.90
N THR A 136 11.22 3.17 -12.52
CA THR A 136 11.45 4.51 -11.97
C THR A 136 10.14 5.27 -11.80
N ILE A 137 9.27 5.26 -12.80
CA ILE A 137 7.99 5.97 -12.76
C ILE A 137 7.05 5.37 -11.71
N ILE A 138 7.00 4.04 -11.57
CA ILE A 138 6.13 3.38 -10.58
C ILE A 138 6.57 3.67 -9.14
N THR A 139 7.88 3.76 -8.90
CA THR A 139 8.44 3.97 -7.55
C THR A 139 8.45 5.41 -7.05
N ASN A 140 8.13 6.39 -7.91
CA ASN A 140 8.08 7.82 -7.59
C ASN A 140 6.68 8.31 -7.16
#